data_AF-A0A0C2ZCV4-F1
#
_entry.id   AF-A0A0C2ZCV4-F1
#
_cell.length_a   1.000
_cell.length_b   1.000
_cell.length_c   1.000
_cell.angle_alpha   90.00
_cell.angle_beta   90.00
_cell.angle_gamma   90.00
#
_symmetry.space_group_name_H-M   'P 1'
#
loop_
_entity.id
_entity.type
_entity.pdbx_description
1 polymer ?
#
loop_
_entity_poly.entity_id
_entity_poly.type
_entity_poly.pdbx_seq_one_letter_code
_entity_poly.pdbx_strand_id
1 'polypeptide(L)'
;MYIPLLSKPHSHSRRLERRRLESSVSISGDLLGRSGGDTFGCGYGHGGGHSTIIPEGHPFAGRSAGGGTRDQIFGSKAYGSGYPGIEGRGVVGRPLPFWYWPVVWSRNASTIQPYLNGTEYGHPSNTTRFGGPLMETLFISNSKKLNTKFYVISDQSTVDYLIDTVQSQCLDHLSYNSWDTSSPFDADSQHAPKPQEAIQYYRASSTVLTLDGISIRSCSSV
;
A
#
# COMPACT_ATOMS: atom_id res chain seq x y z
N MET A 1 -41.86 -51.59 16.41
CA MET A 1 -41.29 -51.27 15.08
C MET A 1 -40.00 -50.51 15.30
N TYR A 2 -38.98 -50.79 14.49
CA TYR A 2 -37.54 -50.77 14.80
C TYR A 2 -36.83 -49.61 14.05
N ILE A 3 -35.83 -48.98 14.70
CA ILE A 3 -34.62 -48.24 14.20
C ILE A 3 -34.69 -46.82 13.53
N PRO A 4 -33.58 -46.02 13.48
CA PRO A 4 -33.46 -44.76 14.23
C PRO A 4 -32.71 -43.60 13.45
N LEU A 5 -32.22 -42.59 14.20
CA LEU A 5 -31.05 -41.69 14.01
C LEU A 5 -30.67 -41.14 12.61
N LEU A 6 -30.47 -39.81 12.50
CA LEU A 6 -29.37 -39.06 11.85
C LEU A 6 -29.79 -37.57 11.80
N SER A 7 -28.97 -36.52 11.92
CA SER A 7 -27.58 -36.32 12.30
C SER A 7 -27.33 -34.80 12.49
N LYS A 8 -26.19 -34.47 13.09
CA LYS A 8 -25.67 -33.14 13.46
C LYS A 8 -25.72 -32.06 12.35
N PRO A 9 -25.77 -30.75 12.70
CA PRO A 9 -25.55 -29.68 11.75
C PRO A 9 -24.09 -29.64 11.29
N HIS A 10 -23.87 -29.66 9.98
CA HIS A 10 -22.57 -29.56 9.33
C HIS A 10 -21.91 -28.20 9.59
N SER A 11 -20.84 -28.18 10.39
CA SER A 11 -19.90 -27.06 10.53
C SER A 11 -18.94 -26.92 9.32
N HIS A 12 -19.21 -27.61 8.21
CA HIS A 12 -18.31 -27.70 7.07
C HIS A 12 -18.50 -26.60 6.01
N SER A 13 -19.62 -25.88 6.01
CA SER A 13 -19.91 -24.84 5.01
C SER A 13 -19.09 -23.55 5.23
N ARG A 14 -18.85 -23.14 6.49
CA ARG A 14 -18.06 -21.93 6.79
C ARG A 14 -16.57 -22.04 6.45
N ARG A 15 -16.05 -23.26 6.25
CA ARG A 15 -14.62 -23.49 5.96
C ARG A 15 -14.30 -23.41 4.47
N LEU A 16 -15.30 -23.53 3.59
CA LEU A 16 -15.14 -23.43 2.14
C LEU A 16 -15.28 -21.99 1.65
N GLU A 17 -16.15 -21.17 2.24
CA GLU A 17 -16.23 -19.73 1.94
C GLU A 17 -15.00 -18.95 2.40
N ARG A 18 -14.33 -19.41 3.47
CA ARG A 18 -13.09 -18.78 3.95
C ARG A 18 -11.88 -19.03 3.03
N ARG A 19 -11.91 -20.06 2.16
CA ARG A 19 -10.81 -20.36 1.21
C ARG A 19 -10.86 -19.54 -0.08
N ARG A 20 -11.95 -18.81 -0.36
CA ARG A 20 -12.11 -18.10 -1.64
C ARG A 20 -11.59 -16.65 -1.63
N LEU A 21 -11.10 -16.16 -0.49
CA LEU A 21 -10.66 -14.77 -0.29
C LEU A 21 -9.26 -14.64 0.34
N GLU A 22 -8.52 -15.74 0.49
CA GLU A 22 -7.10 -15.71 0.84
C GLU A 22 -6.29 -15.50 -0.46
N SER A 23 -6.35 -14.31 -1.04
CA SER A 23 -5.38 -13.90 -2.07
C SER A 23 -4.05 -13.64 -1.37
N SER A 24 -3.19 -14.65 -1.38
CA SER A 24 -1.80 -14.53 -0.99
C SER A 24 -1.03 -13.83 -2.11
N VAL A 25 -0.45 -12.67 -1.83
CA VAL A 25 0.44 -12.01 -2.79
C VAL A 25 1.79 -12.71 -2.74
N SER A 26 2.22 -13.28 -3.88
CA SER A 26 3.58 -13.79 -4.05
C SER A 26 4.54 -12.60 -4.02
N ILE A 27 5.30 -12.50 -2.93
CA ILE A 27 6.27 -11.44 -2.75
C ILE A 27 7.53 -11.85 -3.52
N SER A 28 7.78 -11.20 -4.66
CA SER A 28 9.10 -11.25 -5.31
C SER A 28 9.97 -10.12 -4.76
N GLY A 29 11.10 -10.49 -4.17
CA GLY A 29 12.14 -9.61 -3.65
C GLY A 29 13.31 -10.47 -3.18
N ASP A 30 14.54 -9.97 -3.33
CA ASP A 30 15.73 -10.69 -2.87
C ASP A 30 15.55 -11.07 -1.39
N LEU A 31 15.57 -12.37 -1.12
CA LEU A 31 15.26 -12.95 0.18
C LEU A 31 16.34 -12.54 1.18
N LEU A 32 16.13 -11.40 1.84
CA LEU A 32 16.96 -10.90 2.93
C LEU A 32 16.88 -11.85 4.13
N GLY A 33 17.71 -12.91 4.11
CA GLY A 33 18.16 -13.63 5.31
C GLY A 33 17.14 -14.50 6.06
N ARG A 34 16.09 -15.03 5.42
CA ARG A 34 15.21 -16.04 6.05
C ARG A 34 15.26 -17.37 5.32
N SER A 35 15.70 -18.41 6.03
CA SER A 35 15.54 -19.80 5.62
C SER A 35 14.08 -20.23 5.75
N GLY A 36 13.45 -20.59 4.63
CA GLY A 36 12.31 -21.51 4.57
C GLY A 36 10.93 -20.92 4.91
N GLY A 37 10.08 -20.83 3.89
CA GLY A 37 8.65 -20.56 4.00
C GLY A 37 8.27 -19.35 3.16
N ASP A 38 7.63 -19.61 2.03
CA ASP A 38 7.09 -18.63 1.08
C ASP A 38 6.53 -17.40 1.81
N THR A 39 7.19 -16.25 1.62
CA THR A 39 6.73 -14.98 2.16
C THR A 39 5.51 -14.54 1.36
N PHE A 40 4.33 -14.77 1.92
CA PHE A 40 3.08 -14.25 1.39
C PHE A 40 2.61 -13.06 2.22
N GLY A 41 2.29 -11.96 1.54
CA GLY A 41 1.55 -10.85 2.14
C GLY A 41 0.07 -11.26 2.24
N CYS A 42 -0.50 -11.25 3.45
CA CYS A 42 -1.92 -11.53 3.65
C CYS A 42 -2.67 -10.22 3.90
N GLY A 43 -3.56 -9.81 2.99
CA GLY A 43 -4.34 -8.57 3.13
C GLY A 43 -5.34 -8.55 4.29
N TYR A 44 -5.60 -9.70 4.93
CA TYR A 44 -6.49 -9.84 6.11
C TYR A 44 -5.78 -10.25 7.41
N GLY A 45 -4.45 -10.44 7.38
CA GLY A 45 -3.68 -10.78 8.58
C GLY A 45 -3.55 -9.59 9.55
N HIS A 46 -3.29 -9.89 10.83
CA HIS A 46 -2.95 -8.87 11.84
C HIS A 46 -1.52 -8.33 11.66
N GLY A 47 -0.67 -8.98 10.87
CA GLY A 47 0.75 -8.62 10.76
C GLY A 47 1.52 -8.98 12.03
N GLY A 48 2.52 -8.17 12.40
CA GLY A 48 3.29 -8.36 13.63
C GLY A 48 4.38 -9.43 13.56
N GLY A 49 4.81 -9.82 12.37
CA GLY A 49 5.94 -10.73 12.18
C GLY A 49 7.25 -10.17 12.77
N HIS A 50 8.28 -11.01 12.89
CA HIS A 50 9.56 -10.62 13.50
C HIS A 50 10.20 -9.38 12.84
N SER A 51 10.62 -8.42 13.67
CA SER A 51 11.40 -7.27 13.25
C SER A 51 12.89 -7.64 13.23
N THR A 52 13.60 -7.36 12.16
CA THR A 52 15.03 -7.67 12.00
C THR A 52 15.82 -6.45 11.57
N ILE A 53 17.12 -6.44 11.82
CA ILE A 53 18.04 -5.46 11.23
C ILE A 53 18.42 -5.93 9.82
N ILE A 54 18.40 -5.01 8.86
CA ILE A 54 18.84 -5.27 7.49
C ILE A 54 20.36 -5.49 7.50
N PRO A 55 20.86 -6.63 7.01
CA PRO A 55 22.28 -6.92 7.01
C PRO A 55 23.06 -6.02 6.04
N GLU A 56 24.38 -5.94 6.26
CA GLU A 56 25.29 -5.27 5.34
C GLU A 56 25.24 -5.88 3.93
N GLY A 57 25.53 -5.06 2.92
CA GLY A 57 25.45 -5.47 1.51
C GLY A 57 24.05 -5.34 0.89
N HIS A 58 23.05 -4.95 1.66
CA HIS A 58 21.69 -4.71 1.17
C HIS A 58 21.27 -3.23 1.27
N PRO A 59 20.30 -2.78 0.45
CA PRO A 59 19.73 -1.45 0.59
C PRO A 59 19.22 -1.22 2.02
N PHE A 60 19.52 -0.05 2.59
CA PHE A 60 19.11 0.32 3.96
C PHE A 60 19.75 -0.51 5.08
N ALA A 61 20.92 -1.11 4.84
CA ALA A 61 21.70 -1.82 5.87
C ALA A 61 21.76 -1.03 7.19
N GLY A 62 21.57 -1.74 8.30
CA GLY A 62 21.51 -1.17 9.65
C GLY A 62 20.13 -0.66 10.09
N ARG A 63 19.16 -0.52 9.18
CA ARG A 63 17.78 -0.14 9.54
C ARG A 63 16.97 -1.36 9.97
N SER A 64 15.99 -1.15 10.86
CA SER A 64 15.03 -2.18 11.26
C SER A 64 13.96 -2.36 10.18
N ALA A 65 13.58 -3.60 9.88
CA ALA A 65 12.52 -3.96 8.94
C ALA A 65 11.60 -5.05 9.50
N GLY A 66 10.31 -5.00 9.15
CA GLY A 66 9.29 -5.89 9.72
C GLY A 66 8.75 -5.40 11.08
N GLY A 67 7.91 -6.21 11.73
CA GLY A 67 7.29 -5.85 13.02
C GLY A 67 5.96 -5.08 12.93
N GLY A 68 5.65 -4.48 11.78
CA GLY A 68 4.43 -3.71 11.59
C GLY A 68 3.15 -4.54 11.72
N THR A 69 2.16 -4.02 12.44
CA THR A 69 0.83 -4.64 12.60
C THR A 69 -0.24 -3.93 11.78
N ARG A 70 -1.39 -4.58 11.62
CA ARG A 70 -2.56 -4.04 10.91
C ARG A 70 -3.05 -2.72 11.51
N ASP A 71 -2.97 -2.62 12.84
CA ASP A 71 -3.40 -1.43 13.58
C ASP A 71 -2.51 -0.21 13.30
N GLN A 72 -1.31 -0.45 12.75
CA GLN A 72 -0.32 0.58 12.42
C GLN A 72 -0.31 0.93 10.93
N ILE A 73 -1.20 0.32 10.12
CA ILE A 73 -1.23 0.55 8.67
C ILE A 73 -1.63 1.98 8.34
N PHE A 74 -2.53 2.60 9.11
CA PHE A 74 -3.04 3.92 8.79
C PHE A 74 -2.05 5.00 9.21
N GLY A 75 -1.63 5.83 8.25
CA GLY A 75 -0.92 7.08 8.50
C GLY A 75 -1.88 8.26 8.60
N SER A 76 -1.46 9.40 8.08
CA SER A 76 -2.24 10.62 7.93
C SER A 76 -2.08 11.18 6.52
N LYS A 77 -2.49 12.43 6.29
CA LYS A 77 -2.21 13.19 5.05
C LYS A 77 -0.74 13.61 4.91
N ALA A 78 0.04 13.51 5.98
CA ALA A 78 1.44 13.92 5.97
C ALA A 78 2.34 12.78 5.49
N TYR A 79 3.18 13.07 4.49
CA TYR A 79 4.25 12.17 4.09
C TYR A 79 5.24 11.95 5.23
N GLY A 80 5.61 10.71 5.50
CA GLY A 80 6.39 10.31 6.70
C GLY A 80 5.53 9.85 7.89
N SER A 81 4.21 9.77 7.72
CA SER A 81 3.31 9.20 8.75
C SER A 81 3.09 7.70 8.57
N GLY A 82 2.46 7.07 9.57
CA GLY A 82 2.21 5.62 9.61
C GLY A 82 3.43 4.81 10.08
N TYR A 83 4.40 5.46 10.72
CA TYR A 83 5.53 4.79 11.37
C TYR A 83 5.20 4.56 12.85
N PRO A 84 5.25 3.30 13.34
CA PRO A 84 4.98 3.01 14.75
C PRO A 84 5.93 3.75 15.67
N GLY A 85 5.39 4.56 16.59
CA GLY A 85 6.17 5.28 17.59
C GLY A 85 7.06 6.41 17.05
N ILE A 86 6.92 6.80 15.77
CA ILE A 86 7.70 7.89 15.18
C ILE A 86 6.77 8.93 14.57
N GLU A 87 6.81 10.13 15.13
CA GLU A 87 6.06 11.28 14.64
C GLU A 87 6.86 12.11 13.63
N GLY A 88 6.25 13.18 13.11
CA GLY A 88 6.89 14.11 12.19
C GLY A 88 6.78 13.73 10.70
N ARG A 89 7.30 14.61 9.85
CA ARG A 89 7.24 14.48 8.39
C ARG A 89 8.52 13.87 7.83
N GLY A 90 8.40 13.37 6.60
CA GLY A 90 9.49 12.82 5.81
C GLY A 90 9.92 11.42 6.24
N VAL A 91 10.70 10.78 5.39
CA VAL A 91 10.95 9.33 5.44
C VAL A 91 12.42 8.97 5.56
N VAL A 92 13.31 9.96 5.49
CA VAL A 92 14.75 9.77 5.48
C VAL A 92 15.21 9.02 6.73
N GLY A 93 15.95 7.94 6.54
CA GLY A 93 16.55 7.14 7.63
C GLY A 93 15.57 6.38 8.54
N ARG A 94 14.27 6.34 8.23
CA ARG A 94 13.26 5.71 9.11
C ARG A 94 13.29 4.16 9.09
N PRO A 95 12.76 3.41 10.06
CA PRO A 95 12.64 1.96 9.91
C PRO A 95 11.71 1.56 8.73
N LEU A 96 11.71 0.30 8.30
CA LEU A 96 10.80 -0.24 7.28
C LEU A 96 9.84 -1.26 7.92
N PRO A 97 8.88 -0.83 8.76
CA PRO A 97 8.08 -1.73 9.59
C PRO A 97 7.25 -2.74 8.78
N PHE A 98 6.98 -2.44 7.51
CA PHE A 98 6.22 -3.31 6.61
C PHE A 98 7.07 -3.88 5.46
N TRP A 99 8.40 -3.72 5.47
CA TRP A 99 9.35 -4.04 4.38
C TRP A 99 9.24 -3.17 3.11
N TYR A 100 8.06 -2.67 2.79
CA TYR A 100 7.83 -1.81 1.62
C TYR A 100 8.48 -0.44 1.79
N TRP A 101 9.10 0.04 0.70
CA TRP A 101 9.76 1.34 0.69
C TRP A 101 8.73 2.46 0.47
N PRO A 102 8.93 3.65 1.03
CA PRO A 102 8.07 4.79 0.80
C PRO A 102 7.91 5.16 -0.67
N VAL A 103 6.75 5.74 -0.99
CA VAL A 103 6.49 6.39 -2.27
C VAL A 103 7.51 7.51 -2.47
N VAL A 104 8.11 7.59 -3.66
CA VAL A 104 9.07 8.63 -4.00
C VAL A 104 8.40 9.62 -4.93
N TRP A 105 8.22 10.85 -4.43
CA TRP A 105 7.69 11.96 -5.20
C TRP A 105 8.76 12.57 -6.12
N SER A 106 8.34 13.45 -7.04
CA SER A 106 9.23 14.11 -8.00
C SER A 106 10.41 14.77 -7.30
N ARG A 107 11.57 14.86 -7.97
CA ARG A 107 12.74 15.52 -7.38
C ARG A 107 12.44 16.97 -7.00
N ASN A 108 11.62 17.64 -7.79
CA ASN A 108 11.16 19.01 -7.56
C ASN A 108 10.26 19.15 -6.33
N ALA A 109 9.59 18.07 -5.89
CA ALA A 109 8.80 18.11 -4.67
C ALA A 109 9.70 18.39 -3.44
N SER A 110 10.88 17.78 -3.41
CA SER A 110 11.85 17.95 -2.31
C SER A 110 12.56 19.31 -2.30
N THR A 111 12.67 19.98 -3.45
CA THR A 111 13.24 21.34 -3.52
C THR A 111 12.28 22.38 -2.94
N ILE A 112 10.97 22.15 -3.05
CA ILE A 112 9.93 23.01 -2.46
C ILE A 112 9.70 22.64 -0.99
N GLN A 113 9.65 21.34 -0.67
CA GLN A 113 9.39 20.83 0.67
C GLN A 113 10.41 19.74 1.03
N PRO A 114 11.45 20.06 1.82
CA PRO A 114 12.56 19.13 2.11
C PRO A 114 12.12 17.78 2.70
N TYR A 115 11.01 17.75 3.44
CA TYR A 115 10.48 16.51 4.01
C TYR A 115 9.97 15.53 2.95
N LEU A 116 9.72 15.95 1.70
CA LEU A 116 9.35 15.07 0.59
C LEU A 116 10.56 14.38 -0.05
N ASN A 117 11.76 14.58 0.50
CA ASN A 117 12.95 13.90 0.02
C ASN A 117 12.84 12.37 0.27
N GLY A 118 12.66 11.63 -0.82
CA GLY A 118 12.68 10.16 -0.86
C GLY A 118 13.84 9.59 -1.67
N THR A 119 14.89 10.38 -1.94
CA THR A 119 16.01 9.99 -2.82
C THR A 119 16.74 8.71 -2.39
N GLU A 120 16.83 8.44 -1.09
CA GLU A 120 17.42 7.19 -0.57
C GLU A 120 16.70 5.93 -1.06
N TYR A 121 15.43 6.03 -1.45
CA TYR A 121 14.64 4.91 -1.95
C TYR A 121 14.76 4.69 -3.45
N GLY A 122 15.55 5.53 -4.15
CA GLY A 122 15.79 5.43 -5.58
C GLY A 122 14.58 5.79 -6.44
N HIS A 123 14.68 5.50 -7.74
CA HIS A 123 13.65 5.86 -8.72
C HIS A 123 12.35 5.05 -8.51
N PRO A 124 11.15 5.59 -8.84
CA PRO A 124 9.90 4.85 -8.84
C PRO A 124 9.95 3.53 -9.62
N SER A 125 10.65 3.49 -10.76
CA SER A 125 10.81 2.29 -11.60
C SER A 125 11.83 1.26 -11.06
N ASN A 126 12.39 1.45 -9.86
CA ASN A 126 13.36 0.51 -9.29
C ASN A 126 12.70 -0.83 -8.96
N THR A 127 13.06 -1.87 -9.69
CA THR A 127 12.52 -3.23 -9.54
C THR A 127 13.07 -3.99 -8.33
N THR A 128 14.12 -3.48 -7.67
CA THR A 128 14.64 -4.08 -6.42
C THR A 128 13.81 -3.72 -5.19
N ARG A 129 12.83 -2.82 -5.35
CA ARG A 129 11.79 -2.55 -4.36
C ARG A 129 11.04 -3.85 -4.05
N PHE A 130 10.78 -4.07 -2.76
CA PHE A 130 9.94 -5.17 -2.32
C PHE A 130 8.52 -4.99 -2.86
N GLY A 131 7.99 -6.01 -3.54
CA GLY A 131 6.71 -5.92 -4.24
C GLY A 131 6.79 -5.30 -5.65
N GLY A 132 7.99 -4.97 -6.13
CA GLY A 132 8.23 -4.42 -7.46
C GLY A 132 8.25 -2.88 -7.52
N PRO A 133 8.36 -2.31 -8.73
CA PRO A 133 8.40 -0.86 -8.92
C PRO A 133 7.12 -0.19 -8.41
N LEU A 134 7.18 1.13 -8.20
CA LEU A 134 5.98 1.91 -7.90
C LEU A 134 5.07 1.95 -9.13
N MET A 135 3.83 1.58 -8.90
CA MET A 135 2.74 1.60 -9.86
C MET A 135 1.66 2.57 -9.36
N GLU A 136 0.89 3.10 -10.29
CA GLU A 136 -0.31 3.87 -10.03
C GLU A 136 -1.53 3.16 -10.62
N THR A 137 -2.69 3.35 -10.00
CA THR A 137 -3.98 2.95 -10.56
C THR A 137 -5.03 4.01 -10.24
N LEU A 138 -6.03 4.14 -11.10
CA LEU A 138 -7.08 5.14 -11.01
C LEU A 138 -8.43 4.47 -10.74
N PHE A 139 -9.03 4.77 -9.60
CA PHE A 139 -10.42 4.41 -9.31
C PHE A 139 -11.33 5.62 -9.53
N ILE A 140 -12.45 5.43 -10.23
CA ILE A 140 -13.44 6.48 -10.46
C ILE A 140 -14.73 6.07 -9.78
N SER A 141 -15.21 6.89 -8.85
CA SER A 141 -16.50 6.63 -8.20
C SER A 141 -17.66 6.73 -9.18
N ASN A 142 -18.64 5.86 -9.02
CA ASN A 142 -19.93 5.86 -9.73
C ASN A 142 -20.98 6.61 -8.91
N SER A 143 -20.65 7.81 -8.46
CA SER A 143 -21.62 8.65 -7.75
C SER A 143 -22.42 9.47 -8.77
N LYS A 144 -23.75 9.49 -8.63
CA LYS A 144 -24.66 10.30 -9.49
C LYS A 144 -24.40 11.82 -9.42
N LYS A 145 -23.49 12.28 -8.55
CA LYS A 145 -23.21 13.71 -8.33
C LYS A 145 -21.90 14.15 -8.97
N LEU A 146 -20.81 13.39 -8.83
CA LEU A 146 -19.51 13.69 -9.46
C LEU A 146 -18.68 12.40 -9.63
N ASN A 147 -18.11 12.19 -10.81
CA ASN A 147 -17.13 11.13 -11.09
C ASN A 147 -15.80 11.47 -10.42
N THR A 148 -15.73 11.25 -9.10
CA THR A 148 -14.55 11.53 -8.29
C THR A 148 -13.45 10.53 -8.61
N LYS A 149 -12.23 11.01 -8.85
CA LYS A 149 -11.07 10.21 -9.25
C LYS A 149 -10.09 10.07 -8.10
N PHE A 150 -9.72 8.85 -7.79
CA PHE A 150 -8.78 8.49 -6.75
C PHE A 150 -7.59 7.78 -7.38
N TYR A 151 -6.38 8.27 -7.15
CA TYR A 151 -5.19 7.51 -7.53
C TYR A 151 -4.63 6.79 -6.30
N VAL A 152 -4.28 5.53 -6.49
CA VAL A 152 -3.49 4.76 -5.52
C VAL A 152 -2.10 4.57 -6.11
N ILE A 153 -1.08 4.93 -5.34
CA ILE A 153 0.33 4.67 -5.69
C ILE A 153 0.92 3.74 -4.64
N SER A 154 1.51 2.63 -5.07
CA SER A 154 2.19 1.64 -4.22
C SER A 154 3.16 0.80 -5.07
N ASP A 155 3.89 -0.13 -4.45
CA ASP A 155 4.52 -1.24 -5.17
C ASP A 155 3.52 -2.04 -6.03
N GLN A 156 4.01 -2.60 -7.14
CA GLN A 156 3.22 -3.35 -8.12
C GLN A 156 2.35 -4.43 -7.49
N SER A 157 2.92 -5.27 -6.62
CA SER A 157 2.21 -6.39 -5.99
C SER A 157 1.03 -5.93 -5.13
N THR A 158 1.16 -4.79 -4.45
CA THR A 158 0.07 -4.20 -3.68
C THR A 158 -0.98 -3.58 -4.59
N VAL A 159 -0.58 -2.88 -5.67
CA VAL A 159 -1.54 -2.30 -6.61
C VAL A 159 -2.39 -3.41 -7.26
N ASP A 160 -1.77 -4.49 -7.72
CA ASP A 160 -2.48 -5.63 -8.33
C ASP A 160 -3.49 -6.23 -7.33
N TYR A 161 -3.07 -6.45 -6.08
CA TYR A 161 -3.95 -6.92 -5.01
C TYR A 161 -5.12 -5.96 -4.73
N LEU A 162 -4.86 -4.66 -4.73
CA LEU A 162 -5.88 -3.64 -4.45
C LEU A 162 -6.88 -3.52 -5.60
N ILE A 163 -6.45 -3.65 -6.85
CA ILE A 163 -7.35 -3.69 -8.00
C ILE A 163 -8.34 -4.85 -7.84
N ASP A 164 -7.84 -6.08 -7.64
CA ASP A 164 -8.69 -7.27 -7.45
C ASP A 164 -9.65 -7.12 -6.26
N THR A 165 -9.14 -6.63 -5.13
CA THR A 165 -9.92 -6.50 -3.89
C THR A 165 -10.99 -5.42 -4.02
N VAL A 166 -10.63 -4.23 -4.51
CA VAL A 166 -11.55 -3.11 -4.66
C VAL A 166 -12.60 -3.41 -5.72
N GLN A 167 -12.23 -4.07 -6.82
CA GLN A 167 -13.22 -4.57 -7.78
C GLN A 167 -14.18 -5.54 -7.08
N SER A 168 -13.70 -6.61 -6.45
CA SER A 168 -14.60 -7.62 -5.87
C SER A 168 -15.54 -7.07 -4.77
N GLN A 169 -15.14 -6.05 -4.02
CA GLN A 169 -15.90 -5.53 -2.87
C GLN A 169 -16.68 -4.24 -3.16
N CYS A 170 -16.30 -3.46 -4.17
CA CYS A 170 -16.80 -2.10 -4.38
C CYS A 170 -17.35 -1.85 -5.80
N LEU A 171 -17.65 -2.90 -6.58
CA LEU A 171 -18.17 -2.79 -7.95
C LEU A 171 -19.33 -1.79 -8.09
N ASP A 172 -20.30 -1.82 -7.17
CA ASP A 172 -21.48 -0.93 -7.22
C ASP A 172 -21.16 0.55 -6.98
N HIS A 173 -19.97 0.85 -6.46
CA HIS A 173 -19.51 2.20 -6.13
C HIS A 173 -18.53 2.77 -7.14
N LEU A 174 -18.13 2.00 -8.16
CA LEU A 174 -17.11 2.38 -9.12
C LEU A 174 -17.66 2.43 -10.54
N SER A 175 -17.04 3.26 -11.37
CA SER A 175 -17.45 3.47 -12.77
C SER A 175 -16.81 2.43 -13.68
N TYR A 176 -17.55 1.97 -14.69
CA TYR A 176 -17.12 0.93 -15.63
C TYR A 176 -15.77 1.20 -16.32
N ASN A 177 -15.41 2.47 -16.49
CA ASN A 177 -14.19 2.89 -17.19
C ASN A 177 -12.97 3.02 -16.26
N SER A 178 -13.01 2.54 -15.02
CA SER A 178 -11.98 2.81 -14.00
C SER A 178 -11.10 1.63 -13.61
N TRP A 179 -11.06 0.56 -14.40
CA TRP A 179 -10.69 -0.74 -13.82
C TRP A 179 -9.52 -1.48 -14.45
N ASP A 180 -8.99 -1.08 -15.61
CA ASP A 180 -8.29 -2.11 -16.39
C ASP A 180 -6.76 -2.07 -16.43
N THR A 181 -6.08 -1.02 -15.95
CA THR A 181 -4.61 -1.10 -15.89
C THR A 181 -4.00 -0.29 -14.75
N SER A 182 -3.10 -0.95 -14.01
CA SER A 182 -2.04 -0.24 -13.34
C SER A 182 -1.04 0.27 -14.39
N SER A 183 -0.46 1.43 -14.16
CA SER A 183 0.65 1.97 -14.96
C SER A 183 1.87 2.20 -14.08
N PRO A 184 3.08 2.16 -14.63
CA PRO A 184 4.26 2.62 -13.90
C PRO A 184 4.05 4.05 -13.41
N PHE A 185 4.32 4.30 -12.13
CA PHE A 185 4.22 5.63 -11.57
C PHE A 185 5.40 6.48 -12.07
N ASP A 186 5.10 7.51 -12.88
CA ASP A 186 6.05 8.51 -13.31
C ASP A 186 5.87 9.78 -12.46
N ALA A 187 6.70 9.92 -11.43
CA ALA A 187 6.62 11.05 -10.51
C ALA A 187 6.91 12.40 -11.18
N ASP A 188 7.63 12.43 -12.30
CA ASP A 188 8.02 13.65 -13.00
C ASP A 188 7.02 14.04 -14.11
N SER A 189 6.01 13.21 -14.38
CA SER A 189 4.92 13.52 -15.31
C SER A 189 4.09 14.72 -14.84
N GLN A 190 3.68 15.57 -15.79
CA GLN A 190 2.80 16.71 -15.51
C GLN A 190 1.43 16.29 -14.96
N HIS A 191 0.99 15.08 -15.28
CA HIS A 191 -0.30 14.52 -14.84
C HIS A 191 -0.15 13.60 -13.63
N ALA A 192 1.05 13.44 -13.08
CA ALA A 192 1.28 12.64 -11.90
C ALA A 192 0.53 13.25 -10.70
N PRO A 193 -0.13 12.41 -9.87
CA PRO A 193 -0.66 12.88 -8.60
C PRO A 193 0.42 13.57 -7.76
N LYS A 194 0.04 14.66 -7.11
CA LYS A 194 0.95 15.47 -6.31
C LYS A 194 0.88 15.08 -4.84
N PRO A 195 1.97 15.25 -4.06
CA PRO A 195 1.95 15.04 -2.62
C PRO A 195 0.85 15.83 -1.89
N GLN A 196 0.48 17.00 -2.41
CA GLN A 196 -0.57 17.88 -1.89
C GLN A 196 -1.98 17.29 -2.03
N GLU A 197 -2.16 16.39 -2.98
CA GLU A 197 -3.42 15.69 -3.27
C GLU A 197 -3.57 14.43 -2.41
N ALA A 198 -2.55 14.07 -1.61
CA ALA A 198 -2.60 12.95 -0.69
C ALA A 198 -3.67 13.17 0.39
N ILE A 199 -4.65 12.26 0.42
CA ILE A 199 -5.68 12.24 1.46
C ILE A 199 -5.38 11.22 2.55
N GLN A 200 -4.56 10.21 2.25
CA GLN A 200 -4.16 9.20 3.23
C GLN A 200 -2.90 8.47 2.79
N TYR A 201 -1.87 8.46 3.64
CA TYR A 201 -0.74 7.53 3.54
C TYR A 201 -1.03 6.26 4.35
N TYR A 202 -0.49 5.13 3.88
CA TYR A 202 -0.57 3.85 4.55
C TYR A 202 0.81 3.19 4.62
N ARG A 203 0.96 2.24 5.55
CA ARG A 203 2.14 1.39 5.75
C ARG A 203 3.44 2.21 5.72
N ALA A 204 3.58 3.15 6.66
CA ALA A 204 4.77 4.00 6.75
C ALA A 204 5.07 4.75 5.42
N SER A 205 4.03 5.30 4.79
CA SER A 205 4.10 6.04 3.52
C SER A 205 4.54 5.22 2.30
N SER A 206 4.48 3.88 2.34
CA SER A 206 4.73 3.01 1.19
C SER A 206 3.56 2.91 0.22
N THR A 207 2.37 3.32 0.66
CA THR A 207 1.17 3.41 -0.17
C THR A 207 0.50 4.76 0.09
N VAL A 208 -0.05 5.37 -0.94
CA VAL A 208 -0.78 6.63 -0.83
C VAL A 208 -2.06 6.59 -1.64
N LEU A 209 -3.12 7.11 -1.04
CA LEU A 209 -4.37 7.45 -1.71
C LEU A 209 -4.39 8.96 -1.94
N THR A 210 -4.58 9.37 -3.18
CA THR A 210 -4.70 10.77 -3.59
C THR A 210 -6.05 11.02 -4.23
N LEU A 211 -6.48 12.28 -4.22
CA LEU A 211 -7.72 12.72 -4.84
C LEU A 211 -7.43 13.77 -5.91
N ASP A 212 -7.80 13.47 -7.17
CA ASP A 212 -7.65 14.41 -8.27
C ASP A 212 -8.45 15.70 -7.99
N GLY A 213 -7.82 16.85 -8.21
CA GLY A 213 -8.48 18.14 -8.06
C GLY A 213 -8.58 18.70 -6.64
N ILE A 214 -7.91 18.11 -5.63
CA ILE A 214 -7.68 18.84 -4.37
C ILE A 214 -6.70 19.99 -4.63
N SER A 215 -7.26 21.17 -4.89
CA SER A 215 -6.55 22.42 -4.63
C SER A 215 -6.68 22.73 -3.14
N ILE A 216 -5.60 22.52 -2.37
CA ILE A 216 -5.48 23.21 -1.08
C ILE A 216 -5.36 24.69 -1.42
N ARG A 217 -6.49 25.41 -1.44
CA ARG A 217 -6.46 26.86 -1.35
C ARG A 217 -5.72 27.18 -0.04
N SER A 218 -4.52 27.72 -0.15
CA SER A 218 -3.92 28.43 0.97
C SER A 218 -4.93 29.50 1.38
N CYS A 219 -5.54 29.36 2.55
CA CYS A 219 -6.17 30.50 3.20
C CYS A 219 -5.04 31.48 3.53
N SER A 220 -4.77 32.41 2.61
CA SER A 220 -3.99 33.59 2.93
C SER A 220 -4.76 34.33 4.02
N SER A 221 -4.16 34.47 5.19
CA SER A 221 -4.64 35.37 6.23
C SER A 221 -4.66 36.77 5.63
N VAL A 222 -5.86 37.37 5.54
CA VAL A 222 -6.02 38.82 5.35
C VAL A 222 -6.01 39.46 6.72
#